data_AF-A0A955QW32-F1
#
_entry.id   AF-A0A955QW32-F1
#
_cell.length_a   1.000
_cell.length_b   1.000
_cell.length_c   1.000
_cell.angle_alpha   90.00
_cell.angle_beta   90.00
_cell.angle_gamma   90.00
#
_symmetry.space_group_name_H-M   'P 1'
#
loop_
_entity.id
_entity.type
_entity.pdbx_description
1 polymer ?
#
loop_
_entity_poly.entity_id
_entity_poly.type
_entity_poly.pdbx_seq_one_letter_code
_entity_poly.pdbx_strand_id
1 'polypeptide(L)'
;MSIKTISVGLAMMVGVAFTYSPALAKGFDSTDTVSRQTLEALSVDEHRRLADSAKATFEDLESQIQKVQARIDKLSQKPHLDTKGFKRQGLRLWKGKLVNELREAANKMVWHKTQAKDMLASRDKQEQDS
;
A
#
# COMPACT_ATOMS: atom_id res chain seq x y z
N MET A 1 15.63 5.72 -53.49
CA MET A 1 14.44 5.05 -52.91
C MET A 1 14.79 4.56 -51.51
N SER A 2 13.93 4.84 -50.55
CA SER A 2 14.21 4.89 -49.11
C SER A 2 14.39 3.51 -48.47
N ILE A 3 15.55 3.27 -47.84
CA ILE A 3 15.75 2.17 -46.88
C ILE A 3 15.41 2.74 -45.51
N LYS A 4 14.26 2.36 -44.96
CA LYS A 4 13.89 2.72 -43.59
C LYS A 4 14.52 1.73 -42.62
N THR A 5 15.55 2.21 -41.94
CA THR A 5 16.13 1.65 -40.72
C THR A 5 15.03 1.55 -39.65
N ILE A 6 14.77 0.34 -39.14
CA ILE A 6 14.02 0.16 -37.90
C ILE A 6 14.97 -0.48 -36.89
N SER A 7 15.63 0.38 -36.13
CA SER A 7 16.30 0.07 -34.88
C SER A 7 15.25 -0.20 -33.80
N VAL A 8 14.95 -1.47 -33.51
CA VAL A 8 14.23 -1.84 -32.29
C VAL A 8 15.25 -2.07 -31.19
N GLY A 9 15.31 -1.11 -30.29
CA GLY A 9 16.21 -1.10 -29.14
C GLY A 9 15.89 -2.20 -28.13
N LEU A 10 16.97 -2.85 -27.69
CA LEU A 10 17.32 -3.10 -26.29
C LEU A 10 16.15 -3.31 -25.31
N ALA A 11 15.75 -4.57 -25.11
CA ALA A 11 15.09 -4.99 -23.89
C ALA A 11 16.15 -5.63 -22.97
N MET A 12 16.74 -4.83 -22.08
CA MET A 12 17.49 -5.36 -20.94
C MET A 12 16.52 -6.11 -20.04
N MET A 13 16.59 -7.45 -20.07
CA MET A 13 16.00 -8.30 -19.04
C MET A 13 16.85 -8.18 -17.76
N VAL A 14 16.42 -7.31 -16.85
CA VAL A 14 16.83 -7.43 -15.44
C VAL A 14 15.99 -8.56 -14.85
N GLY A 15 16.54 -9.77 -14.91
CA GLY A 15 16.03 -10.92 -14.16
C GLY A 15 16.27 -10.69 -12.68
N VAL A 16 15.27 -10.15 -11.97
CA VAL A 16 15.23 -10.24 -10.52
C VAL A 16 14.82 -11.67 -10.18
N ALA A 17 15.82 -12.51 -9.91
CA ALA A 17 15.63 -13.82 -9.32
C ALA A 17 14.92 -13.64 -7.97
N PHE A 18 13.62 -13.93 -7.92
CA PHE A 18 12.88 -14.03 -6.68
C PHE A 18 13.23 -15.37 -6.03
N THR A 19 14.32 -15.39 -5.28
CA THR A 19 14.64 -16.52 -4.40
C THR A 19 13.56 -16.58 -3.33
N TYR A 20 12.68 -17.59 -3.42
CA TYR A 20 11.74 -17.93 -2.36
C TYR A 20 12.53 -18.37 -1.12
N SER A 21 12.57 -17.53 -0.09
CA SER A 21 12.95 -17.95 1.25
C SER A 21 11.73 -18.55 1.96
N PRO A 22 11.74 -19.83 2.36
CA PRO A 22 10.70 -20.42 3.19
C PRO A 22 11.05 -20.15 4.66
N ALA A 23 10.95 -18.90 5.10
CA ALA A 23 11.23 -18.54 6.48
C ALA A 23 10.41 -17.31 6.89
N LEU A 24 9.08 -17.42 6.90
CA LEU A 24 8.18 -16.50 7.59
C LEU A 24 6.78 -17.11 7.71
N ALA A 25 6.74 -18.36 8.17
CA ALA A 25 5.53 -19.00 8.68
C ALA A 25 5.73 -19.19 10.19
N LYS A 26 5.81 -18.10 10.95
CA LYS A 26 5.75 -18.12 12.42
C LYS A 26 5.12 -16.83 12.92
N GLY A 27 3.94 -16.98 13.51
CA GLY A 27 3.41 -16.12 14.56
C GLY A 27 3.30 -14.64 14.23
N PHE A 28 2.21 -14.24 13.56
CA PHE A 28 1.64 -12.92 13.81
C PHE A 28 0.90 -13.02 15.14
N ASP A 29 1.65 -12.97 16.23
CA ASP A 29 1.10 -12.86 17.57
C ASP A 29 0.50 -11.46 17.71
N SER A 30 -0.69 -11.41 18.28
CA SER A 30 -1.53 -10.23 18.38
C SER A 30 -1.07 -9.34 19.53
N THR A 31 0.17 -8.87 19.48
CA THR A 31 0.70 -7.83 20.37
C THR A 31 0.74 -6.49 19.65
N ASP A 32 -0.43 -5.99 19.23
CA ASP A 32 -0.63 -4.57 18.90
C ASP A 32 -1.41 -3.87 20.06
N THR A 33 -1.14 -4.34 21.28
CA THR A 33 -1.55 -3.68 22.54
C THR A 33 -0.50 -2.68 23.04
N VAL A 34 0.57 -2.46 22.27
CA VAL A 34 1.39 -1.23 22.33
C VAL A 34 0.65 -0.14 21.56
N SER A 35 -0.59 0.19 21.93
CA SER A 35 -0.92 1.10 23.03
C SER A 35 -1.43 2.40 22.41
N ARG A 36 -2.76 2.43 22.20
CA ARG A 36 -3.52 3.65 21.93
C ARG A 36 -3.19 4.76 22.95
N GLN A 37 -2.79 4.41 24.17
CA GLN A 37 -2.36 5.33 25.21
C GLN A 37 -0.94 5.92 25.00
N THR A 38 -0.03 5.23 24.30
CA THR A 38 1.28 5.84 23.93
C THR A 38 1.20 6.72 22.70
N LEU A 39 0.20 6.52 21.83
CA LEU A 39 0.02 7.36 20.65
C LEU A 39 -0.58 8.74 20.99
N GLU A 40 -1.31 8.89 22.11
CA GLU A 40 -1.83 10.19 22.60
C GLU A 40 -0.74 11.12 23.17
N ALA A 41 0.45 10.58 23.49
CA ALA A 41 1.61 11.35 23.96
C ALA A 41 2.51 11.86 22.81
N LEU A 42 2.16 11.57 21.55
CA LEU A 42 2.95 11.98 20.39
C LEU A 42 2.73 13.46 20.08
N SER A 43 3.79 14.16 19.67
CA SER A 43 3.68 15.56 19.24
C SER A 43 2.90 15.68 17.93
N VAL A 44 2.38 16.88 17.66
CA VAL A 44 1.70 17.22 16.39
C VAL A 44 2.58 16.87 15.19
N ASP A 45 3.89 17.12 15.27
CA ASP A 45 4.84 16.83 14.20
C ASP A 45 4.99 15.32 13.94
N GLU A 46 4.96 14.50 15.00
CA GLU A 46 5.05 13.05 14.86
C GLU A 46 3.74 12.48 14.30
N HIS A 47 2.58 12.98 14.72
CA HIS A 47 1.31 12.64 14.06
C HIS A 47 1.31 13.01 12.57
N ARG A 48 1.88 14.17 12.21
CA ARG A 48 2.01 14.59 10.81
C ARG A 48 2.93 13.65 10.03
N ARG A 49 4.09 13.31 10.59
CA ARG A 49 5.04 12.37 9.98
C ARG A 49 4.42 10.99 9.76
N LEU A 50 3.67 10.49 10.73
CA LEU A 50 2.96 9.21 10.64
C LEU A 50 1.84 9.26 9.59
N ALA A 51 1.12 10.39 9.48
CA ALA A 51 0.12 10.58 8.44
C ALA A 51 0.74 10.59 7.03
N ASP A 52 1.89 11.26 6.85
CA ASP A 52 2.61 11.29 5.58
C ASP A 52 3.18 9.91 5.23
N SER A 53 3.71 9.17 6.21
CA SER A 53 4.14 7.78 6.04
C SER A 53 2.97 6.88 5.62
N ALA A 54 1.82 6.99 6.29
CA ALA A 54 0.62 6.23 5.95
C ALA A 54 0.09 6.58 4.54
N LYS A 55 0.24 7.85 4.13
CA LYS A 55 -0.10 8.30 2.77
C LYS A 55 0.82 7.66 1.72
N ALA A 56 2.14 7.61 1.96
CA ALA A 56 3.07 6.94 1.05
C ALA A 56 2.73 5.44 0.90
N THR A 57 2.41 4.77 2.00
CA THR A 57 1.93 3.37 1.96
C THR A 57 0.62 3.23 1.19
N PHE A 58 -0.32 4.16 1.35
CA PHE A 58 -1.57 4.17 0.61
C PHE A 58 -1.33 4.27 -0.91
N GLU A 59 -0.49 5.20 -1.34
CA GLU A 59 -0.15 5.41 -2.77
C GLU A 59 0.52 4.16 -3.38
N ASP A 60 1.43 3.51 -2.64
CA ASP A 60 2.06 2.27 -3.09
C ASP A 60 1.05 1.12 -3.20
N LEU A 61 0.19 0.93 -2.19
CA LEU A 61 -0.85 -0.10 -2.21
C LEU A 61 -1.85 0.12 -3.36
N GLU A 62 -2.21 1.37 -3.65
CA GLU A 62 -3.06 1.70 -4.79
C GLU A 62 -2.41 1.30 -6.12
N SER A 63 -1.13 1.62 -6.30
CA SER A 63 -0.34 1.20 -7.47
C SER A 63 -0.29 -0.32 -7.61
N GLN A 64 -0.09 -1.05 -6.50
CA GLN A 64 -0.09 -2.51 -6.50
C GLN A 64 -1.47 -3.08 -6.89
N ILE A 65 -2.56 -2.53 -6.36
CA ILE A 65 -3.93 -2.95 -6.71
C ILE A 65 -4.20 -2.75 -8.20
N GLN A 66 -3.78 -1.62 -8.78
CA GLN A 66 -3.93 -1.34 -10.21
C GLN A 66 -3.16 -2.36 -11.06
N LYS A 67 -1.92 -2.69 -10.68
CA LYS A 67 -1.11 -3.73 -11.36
C LYS A 67 -1.80 -5.09 -11.30
N VAL A 68 -2.35 -5.47 -10.15
CA VAL A 68 -3.08 -6.73 -10.00
C VAL A 68 -4.35 -6.75 -10.85
N GLN A 69 -5.10 -5.65 -10.85
CA GLN A 69 -6.30 -5.52 -11.68
C GLN A 69 -5.96 -5.68 -13.17
N ALA A 70 -4.92 -5.00 -13.67
CA ALA A 70 -4.48 -5.13 -15.05
C ALA A 70 -4.10 -6.57 -15.42
N ARG A 71 -3.51 -7.33 -14.49
CA ARG A 71 -3.20 -8.77 -14.69
C ARG A 71 -4.48 -9.62 -14.73
N ILE A 72 -5.46 -9.34 -13.89
CA ILE A 72 -6.78 -9.99 -13.91
C ILE A 72 -7.48 -9.73 -15.25
N ASP A 73 -7.45 -8.48 -15.73
CA ASP A 73 -8.09 -8.09 -16.99
C ASP A 73 -7.44 -8.78 -18.19
N LYS A 74 -6.09 -8.85 -18.21
CA LYS A 74 -5.34 -9.58 -19.24
C LYS A 74 -5.72 -11.06 -19.30
N LEU A 75 -5.88 -11.72 -18.14
CA LEU A 75 -6.32 -13.12 -18.09
C LEU A 75 -7.81 -13.29 -18.41
N SER A 76 -8.62 -12.24 -18.24
CA SER A 76 -10.03 -12.23 -18.62
C SER A 76 -10.18 -12.12 -20.14
N GLN A 77 -9.35 -11.31 -20.80
CA GLN A 77 -9.27 -11.21 -22.26
C GLN A 77 -8.63 -12.43 -22.92
N LYS A 78 -7.75 -13.15 -22.22
CA LYS A 78 -7.06 -14.35 -22.71
C LYS A 78 -7.33 -15.57 -21.82
N PRO A 79 -8.54 -16.15 -21.86
CA PRO A 79 -8.94 -17.24 -20.96
C PRO A 79 -8.05 -18.48 -21.06
N HIS A 80 -7.48 -18.74 -22.24
CA HIS A 80 -6.55 -19.87 -22.46
C HIS A 80 -5.26 -19.76 -21.64
N LEU A 81 -4.86 -18.57 -21.18
CA LEU A 81 -3.72 -18.37 -20.27
C LEU A 81 -4.06 -18.73 -18.81
N ASP A 82 -5.36 -18.85 -18.52
CA ASP A 82 -5.93 -19.24 -17.23
C ASP A 82 -6.82 -20.48 -17.43
N THR A 83 -6.20 -21.56 -17.88
CA THR A 83 -6.79 -22.84 -18.32
C THR A 83 -7.76 -23.48 -17.32
N LYS A 84 -7.80 -23.03 -16.07
CA LYS A 84 -8.71 -23.50 -15.00
C LYS A 84 -9.20 -22.40 -14.05
N GLY A 85 -9.03 -21.11 -14.37
CA GLY A 85 -9.47 -20.03 -13.48
C GLY A 85 -8.58 -19.76 -12.26
N PHE A 86 -7.66 -20.66 -11.90
CA PHE A 86 -6.84 -20.57 -10.69
C PHE A 86 -6.01 -19.29 -10.64
N LYS A 87 -5.46 -18.82 -11.76
CA LYS A 87 -4.61 -17.62 -11.76
C LYS A 87 -5.44 -16.36 -11.51
N ARG A 88 -6.61 -16.22 -12.16
CA ARG A 88 -7.50 -15.08 -11.88
C ARG A 88 -8.05 -15.12 -10.47
N GLN A 89 -8.43 -16.30 -9.96
CA GLN A 89 -8.95 -16.44 -8.62
C GLN A 89 -7.90 -16.09 -7.56
N GLY A 90 -6.66 -16.57 -7.71
CA GLY A 90 -5.55 -16.20 -6.83
C GLY A 90 -5.26 -14.70 -6.85
N LEU A 91 -5.25 -14.08 -8.04
CA LEU A 91 -5.06 -12.63 -8.15
C LEU A 91 -6.23 -11.84 -7.55
N ARG A 92 -7.48 -12.32 -7.64
CA ARG A 92 -8.65 -11.70 -6.99
C ARG A 92 -8.55 -11.76 -5.47
N LEU A 93 -8.14 -12.89 -4.91
CA LEU A 93 -7.89 -13.02 -3.47
C LEU A 93 -6.77 -12.08 -3.02
N TRP A 94 -5.67 -12.02 -3.78
CA TRP A 94 -4.56 -11.12 -3.47
C TRP A 94 -4.97 -9.65 -3.57
N LYS A 95 -5.74 -9.26 -4.59
CA LYS A 95 -6.34 -7.93 -4.70
C LYS A 95 -7.20 -7.61 -3.47
N GLY A 96 -8.03 -8.55 -3.03
CA GLY A 96 -8.86 -8.38 -1.83
C GLY A 96 -8.03 -8.09 -0.58
N LYS A 97 -6.91 -8.80 -0.40
CA LYS A 97 -5.96 -8.55 0.69
C LYS A 97 -5.37 -7.14 0.61
N LEU A 98 -4.88 -6.73 -0.56
CA LEU A 98 -4.31 -5.39 -0.75
C LEU A 98 -5.34 -4.28 -0.50
N VAL A 99 -6.60 -4.49 -0.89
CA VAL A 99 -7.69 -3.53 -0.62
C VAL A 99 -7.94 -3.39 0.89
N ASN A 100 -7.88 -4.48 1.65
CA ASN A 100 -8.00 -4.42 3.12
C ASN A 100 -6.83 -3.65 3.74
N GLU A 101 -5.60 -3.94 3.33
CA GLU A 101 -4.40 -3.21 3.78
C GLU A 101 -4.49 -1.71 3.42
N LEU A 102 -4.99 -1.37 2.23
CA LEU A 102 -5.21 0.02 1.80
C LEU A 102 -6.24 0.73 2.68
N ARG A 103 -7.31 0.03 3.07
CA ARG A 103 -8.33 0.57 4.00
C ARG A 103 -7.75 0.81 5.39
N GLU A 104 -6.90 -0.08 5.88
CA GLU A 104 -6.20 0.11 7.16
C GLU A 104 -5.25 1.31 7.12
N ALA A 105 -4.46 1.44 6.04
CA ALA A 105 -3.59 2.59 5.83
C ALA A 105 -4.38 3.92 5.77
N ALA A 106 -5.52 3.93 5.06
CA ALA A 106 -6.41 5.08 5.00
C ALA A 106 -6.97 5.46 6.38
N ASN A 107 -7.42 4.47 7.16
CA ASN A 107 -7.92 4.68 8.52
C ASN A 107 -6.83 5.25 9.43
N LYS A 108 -5.60 4.73 9.36
CA LYS A 108 -4.45 5.25 10.13
C LYS A 108 -4.13 6.69 9.74
N MET A 109 -4.08 6.99 8.43
CA MET A 109 -3.84 8.36 7.95
C MET A 109 -4.90 9.34 8.48
N VAL A 110 -6.18 8.98 8.37
CA VAL A 110 -7.29 9.83 8.86
C VAL A 110 -7.17 10.02 10.37
N TRP A 111 -6.92 8.95 11.12
CA TRP A 111 -6.75 9.01 12.57
C TRP A 111 -5.63 9.97 12.97
N HIS A 112 -4.42 9.82 12.40
CA HIS A 112 -3.30 10.71 12.72
C HIS A 112 -3.56 12.17 12.33
N LYS A 113 -4.22 12.43 11.19
CA LYS A 113 -4.61 13.79 10.78
C LYS A 113 -5.61 14.44 11.72
N THR A 114 -6.62 13.68 12.16
CA THR A 114 -7.61 14.17 13.11
C THR A 114 -6.96 14.49 14.45
N GLN A 115 -6.11 13.59 14.97
CA GLN A 115 -5.38 13.83 16.21
C GLN A 115 -4.48 15.06 16.15
N ALA A 116 -3.69 15.23 15.08
CA ALA A 116 -2.87 16.43 14.90
C ALA A 116 -3.72 17.72 14.91
N LYS A 117 -4.90 17.69 14.30
CA LYS A 117 -5.83 18.81 14.25
C LYS A 117 -6.43 19.13 15.62
N ASP A 118 -6.83 18.10 16.37
CA ASP A 118 -7.43 18.26 17.70
C ASP A 118 -6.40 18.83 18.71
N MET A 119 -5.13 18.40 18.61
CA MET A 119 -4.04 18.93 19.43
C MET A 119 -3.73 20.40 19.12
N LEU A 120 -3.71 20.80 17.84
CA LEU A 120 -3.55 22.20 17.44
C LEU A 120 -4.70 23.06 17.99
N ALA A 121 -5.95 22.62 17.81
CA ALA A 121 -7.12 23.33 18.30
C ALA A 121 -7.15 23.45 19.84
N SER A 122 -6.59 22.47 20.55
CA SER A 122 -6.49 22.51 22.02
C SER A 122 -5.42 23.50 22.49
N ARG A 123 -4.33 23.62 21.74
CA ARG A 123 -3.25 24.58 22.01
C ARG A 123 -3.70 26.02 21.78
N ASP A 124 -4.42 26.29 20.69
CA ASP A 124 -4.95 27.63 20.38
C ASP A 124 -5.95 28.11 21.44
N LYS A 125 -6.73 27.20 22.04
CA LYS A 125 -7.65 27.52 23.14
C LYS A 125 -6.93 27.85 24.45
N GLN A 126 -5.84 27.15 24.78
CA GLN A 126 -5.04 27.45 25.98
C GLN A 126 -4.36 28.83 25.90
N GLU A 127 -3.95 29.25 24.71
CA GLU A 127 -3.33 30.57 24.49
C GLU A 127 -4.34 31.72 24.48
N GLN A 128 -5.63 31.47 24.24
CA GLN A 128 -6.70 32.49 24.33
C GLN A 128 -7.24 32.71 25.75
N ASP A 129 -7.14 31.70 26.62
CA ASP A 129 -7.61 31.75 28.01
C ASP A 129 -6.51 32.19 29.02
N SER A 130 -5.31 32.55 28.53
CA SER A 130 -4.17 33.06 29.33
C SER A 130 -3.96 34.57 29.10
#